data_AF-A0A3A8ZJI0-F1
#
_entry.id   AF-A0A3A8ZJI0-F1
#
_cell.length_a   1.000
_cell.length_b   1.000
_cell.length_c   1.000
_cell.angle_alpha   90.00
_cell.angle_beta   90.00
_cell.angle_gamma   90.00
#
_symmetry.space_group_name_H-M   'P 1'
#
loop_
_entity.id
_entity.type
_entity.pdbx_description
1 polymer ?
#
loop_
_entity_poly.entity_id
_entity_poly.type
_entity_poly.pdbx_seq_one_letter_code
_entity_poly.pdbx_strand_id
1 'polypeptide(L)'
;MVIGINCGHTLEGSGMGAVGVIRESEHTRLVGNILMKMLTDAGVSVVNCTVDRAASQEAYLEKTVKIANQSSLDLFISIHFNASKEHRAQGTEVYTYEGKKHSVATSICTHLEKLGFSNRGVKDGSGLYVIRRTKAKALLIEVCFCDSERDVELYERMGAQETVAHVIYEAIRETMLEKGKKTECEKERFMKLVGKTACEDWRERRIVLPSVVIAQAIKESAWGTSELARKANALFGIKKNGWGGRIYVKDALEQNVDGSYYTVEQTQWRAYDSWEESVLDHNTYIAERSTDGGRTLRYAPVIGCTDYTLAARYLQECGYATAQGYAESLIHDYIEKYELMKFDR
;
A
#
# COMPACT_ATOMS: atom_id res chain seq x y z
N MET A 1 -5.35 -0.86 8.29
CA MET A 1 -6.08 -0.22 7.19
C MET A 1 -7.12 0.71 7.80
N VAL A 2 -7.28 1.91 7.27
CA VAL A 2 -8.28 2.89 7.74
C VAL A 2 -9.27 3.17 6.61
N ILE A 3 -10.56 2.96 6.86
CA ILE A 3 -11.63 3.14 5.86
C ILE A 3 -12.58 4.24 6.31
N GLY A 4 -12.78 5.25 5.46
CA GLY A 4 -13.84 6.24 5.65
C GLY A 4 -15.14 5.78 4.99
N ILE A 5 -16.25 5.77 5.73
CA ILE A 5 -17.58 5.44 5.21
C ILE A 5 -18.47 6.68 5.27
N ASN A 6 -19.03 7.08 4.13
CA ASN A 6 -20.08 8.10 4.05
C ASN A 6 -21.40 7.44 3.65
N CYS A 7 -22.41 7.54 4.51
CA CYS A 7 -23.79 7.28 4.10
C CYS A 7 -24.25 8.51 3.33
N GLY A 8 -24.38 8.39 2.00
CA GLY A 8 -24.62 9.51 1.11
C GLY A 8 -25.85 10.33 1.49
N HIS A 9 -25.84 11.61 1.17
CA HIS A 9 -26.91 12.58 1.48
C HIS A 9 -27.01 12.97 2.95
N THR A 10 -27.87 13.93 3.24
CA THR A 10 -28.28 14.32 4.59
C THR A 10 -29.60 13.63 4.97
N LEU A 11 -29.87 13.47 6.26
CA LEU A 11 -31.15 12.95 6.74
C LEU A 11 -32.21 14.07 6.75
N GLU A 12 -31.78 15.30 7.02
CA GLU A 12 -32.63 16.48 7.10
C GLU A 12 -31.95 17.71 6.49
N GLY A 13 -32.77 18.60 5.90
CA GLY A 13 -32.30 19.85 5.31
C GLY A 13 -31.93 19.71 3.84
N SER A 14 -30.86 20.38 3.39
CA SER A 14 -30.43 20.29 1.99
C SER A 14 -29.63 19.01 1.73
N GLY A 15 -29.83 18.44 0.53
CA GLY A 15 -29.05 17.30 0.05
C GLY A 15 -29.55 15.94 0.51
N MET A 16 -30.87 15.72 0.59
CA MET A 16 -31.50 14.50 1.12
C MET A 16 -31.58 13.32 0.13
N GLY A 17 -30.98 13.46 -1.06
CA GLY A 17 -31.02 12.44 -2.10
C GLY A 17 -32.40 12.23 -2.72
N ALA A 18 -32.53 11.11 -3.42
CA ALA A 18 -33.77 10.74 -4.09
C ALA A 18 -34.80 10.13 -3.12
N VAL A 19 -36.07 10.34 -3.44
CA VAL A 19 -37.21 9.66 -2.81
C VAL A 19 -37.95 8.92 -3.91
N GLY A 20 -37.80 7.60 -3.94
CA GLY A 20 -38.46 6.70 -4.89
C GLY A 20 -39.45 5.79 -4.17
N VAL A 21 -39.40 4.50 -4.52
CA VAL A 21 -40.11 3.44 -3.78
C VAL A 21 -39.56 3.34 -2.36
N ILE A 22 -38.25 3.55 -2.20
CA ILE A 22 -37.57 3.75 -0.92
C ILE A 22 -36.87 5.11 -0.89
N ARG A 23 -36.62 5.63 0.31
CA ARG A 23 -35.89 6.88 0.52
C ARG A 23 -34.39 6.61 0.58
N GLU A 24 -33.64 7.14 -0.39
CA GLU A 24 -32.19 6.90 -0.52
C GLU A 24 -31.43 7.28 0.76
N SER A 25 -31.70 8.47 1.31
CA SER A 25 -31.03 8.95 2.52
C SER A 25 -31.21 8.01 3.72
N GLU A 26 -32.32 7.29 3.84
CA GLU A 26 -32.54 6.35 4.94
C GLU A 26 -31.80 5.03 4.69
N HIS A 27 -31.94 4.46 3.50
CA HIS A 27 -31.34 3.16 3.18
C HIS A 27 -29.82 3.19 3.07
N THR A 28 -29.24 4.34 2.69
CA THR A 28 -27.78 4.54 2.78
C THR A 28 -27.26 4.40 4.21
N ARG A 29 -27.99 4.90 5.23
CA ARG A 29 -27.63 4.70 6.65
C ARG A 29 -27.82 3.26 7.08
N LEU A 30 -28.93 2.63 6.68
CA LEU A 30 -29.20 1.23 7.02
C LEU A 30 -28.05 0.32 6.57
N VAL A 31 -27.63 0.43 5.32
CA VAL A 31 -26.48 -0.33 4.79
C VAL A 31 -25.17 0.13 5.43
N GLY A 32 -24.92 1.44 5.48
CA GLY A 32 -23.64 2.00 5.93
C GLY A 32 -23.33 1.71 7.40
N ASN A 33 -24.33 1.77 8.27
CA ASN A 33 -24.16 1.47 9.70
C ASN A 33 -23.80 0.00 9.93
N ILE A 34 -24.44 -0.91 9.21
CA ILE A 34 -24.12 -2.35 9.28
C ILE A 34 -22.71 -2.59 8.75
N LEU A 35 -22.35 -2.01 7.59
CA LEU A 35 -21.02 -2.15 7.02
C LEU A 35 -19.93 -1.62 7.96
N MET A 36 -20.12 -0.43 8.55
CA MET A 36 -19.18 0.14 9.52
C MET A 36 -18.99 -0.79 10.72
N LYS A 37 -20.08 -1.38 11.23
CA LYS A 37 -20.02 -2.35 12.33
C LYS A 37 -19.22 -3.59 11.92
N MET A 38 -19.52 -4.20 10.78
CA MET A 38 -18.82 -5.40 10.30
C MET A 38 -17.31 -5.16 10.11
N LEU A 39 -16.95 -4.01 9.52
CA LEU A 39 -15.54 -3.62 9.35
C LEU A 39 -14.83 -3.44 10.70
N THR A 40 -15.50 -2.78 11.65
CA THR A 40 -14.95 -2.56 13.01
C THR A 40 -14.76 -3.88 13.75
N ASP A 41 -15.75 -4.78 13.70
CA ASP A 41 -15.68 -6.11 14.32
C ASP A 41 -14.55 -6.97 13.72
N ALA A 42 -14.21 -6.74 12.44
CA ALA A 42 -13.09 -7.38 11.75
C ALA A 42 -11.72 -6.71 12.03
N GLY A 43 -11.66 -5.73 12.93
CA GLY A 43 -10.43 -5.03 13.32
C GLY A 43 -9.99 -3.93 12.34
N VAL A 44 -10.85 -3.52 11.40
CA VAL A 44 -10.57 -2.38 10.51
C VAL A 44 -10.89 -1.07 11.26
N SER A 45 -9.98 -0.10 11.19
CA SER A 45 -10.25 1.24 11.73
C SER A 45 -11.22 1.99 10.81
N VAL A 46 -12.43 2.27 11.30
CA VAL A 46 -13.48 2.94 10.53
C VAL A 46 -13.60 4.40 10.94
N VAL A 47 -13.66 5.30 9.97
CA VAL A 47 -13.99 6.73 10.15
C VAL A 47 -15.37 6.97 9.57
N ASN A 48 -16.32 7.39 10.40
CA ASN A 48 -17.64 7.77 9.91
C ASN A 48 -17.60 9.19 9.32
N CYS A 49 -17.76 9.28 8.00
CA CYS A 49 -17.78 10.52 7.22
C CYS A 49 -19.21 10.99 6.89
N THR A 50 -20.23 10.44 7.55
CA THR A 50 -21.64 10.78 7.32
C THR A 50 -21.97 12.16 7.89
N VAL A 51 -22.77 12.94 7.15
CA VAL A 51 -23.25 14.27 7.55
C VAL A 51 -24.77 14.29 7.41
N ASP A 52 -25.49 14.34 8.53
CA ASP A 52 -26.95 14.24 8.52
C ASP A 52 -27.69 15.57 8.32
N ARG A 53 -27.00 16.70 8.42
CA ARG A 53 -27.60 18.03 8.24
C ARG A 53 -26.60 19.04 7.67
N ALA A 54 -27.03 19.77 6.64
CA ALA A 54 -26.27 20.86 6.03
C ALA A 54 -27.18 22.01 5.57
N ALA A 55 -26.59 23.20 5.44
CA ALA A 55 -27.29 24.40 4.98
C ALA A 55 -27.49 24.44 3.45
N SER A 56 -26.71 23.64 2.71
CA SER A 56 -26.79 23.51 1.25
C SER A 56 -26.16 22.19 0.81
N GLN A 57 -26.37 21.80 -0.46
CA GLN A 57 -25.71 20.65 -1.07
C GLN A 57 -24.18 20.77 -1.04
N GLU A 58 -23.65 21.95 -1.40
CA GLU A 58 -22.20 22.21 -1.39
C GLU A 58 -21.63 22.06 0.03
N ALA A 59 -22.31 22.61 1.03
CA ALA A 59 -21.89 22.53 2.43
C ALA A 59 -21.89 21.08 2.96
N TYR A 60 -22.82 20.24 2.50
CA TYR A 60 -22.82 18.80 2.79
C TYR A 60 -21.56 18.13 2.22
N LEU A 61 -21.30 18.32 0.91
CA LEU A 61 -20.18 17.70 0.21
C LEU A 61 -18.82 18.15 0.78
N GLU A 62 -18.66 19.44 1.06
CA GLU A 62 -17.47 20.00 1.69
C GLU A 62 -17.20 19.41 3.07
N LYS A 63 -18.23 19.28 3.91
CA LYS A 63 -18.10 18.70 5.26
C LYS A 63 -17.70 17.23 5.20
N THR A 64 -18.36 16.44 4.34
CA THR A 64 -18.04 15.00 4.15
C THR A 64 -16.57 14.82 3.78
N VAL A 65 -16.10 15.57 2.78
CA VAL A 65 -14.71 15.49 2.32
C VAL A 65 -13.74 16.02 3.37
N LYS A 66 -14.10 17.08 4.11
CA LYS A 66 -13.28 17.60 5.20
C LYS A 66 -13.06 16.53 6.28
N ILE A 67 -14.10 15.82 6.69
CA ILE A 67 -13.99 14.71 7.66
C ILE A 67 -13.08 13.62 7.10
N ALA A 68 -13.31 13.18 5.86
CA ALA A 68 -12.50 12.15 5.22
C ALA A 68 -11.00 12.53 5.16
N ASN A 69 -10.71 13.78 4.81
CA ASN A 69 -9.35 14.28 4.62
C ASN A 69 -8.63 14.70 5.92
N GLN A 70 -9.32 14.71 7.06
CA GLN A 70 -8.70 14.89 8.39
C GLN A 70 -7.93 13.65 8.84
N SER A 71 -8.24 12.48 8.26
CA SER A 71 -7.56 11.21 8.54
C SER A 71 -6.78 10.73 7.32
N SER A 72 -5.70 9.98 7.55
CA SER A 72 -4.96 9.30 6.49
C SER A 72 -5.67 7.99 6.10
N LEU A 73 -6.76 8.10 5.34
CA LEU A 73 -7.55 6.94 4.91
C LEU A 73 -6.84 6.15 3.79
N ASP A 74 -6.92 4.83 3.85
CA ASP A 74 -6.51 3.94 2.75
C ASP A 74 -7.59 3.85 1.65
N LEU A 75 -8.85 3.99 2.05
CA LEU A 75 -10.03 3.88 1.20
C LEU A 75 -11.15 4.77 1.75
N PHE A 76 -11.87 5.45 0.88
CA PHE A 76 -13.13 6.14 1.17
C PHE A 76 -14.25 5.51 0.34
N ILE A 77 -15.39 5.23 0.97
CA ILE A 77 -16.57 4.64 0.34
C ILE A 77 -17.78 5.51 0.67
N SER A 78 -18.45 6.00 -0.38
CA SER A 78 -19.76 6.66 -0.30
C SER A 78 -20.83 5.65 -0.72
N ILE A 79 -21.85 5.41 0.11
CA ILE A 79 -22.95 4.49 -0.21
C ILE A 79 -24.15 5.32 -0.67
N HIS A 80 -24.73 4.95 -1.80
CA HIS A 80 -25.84 5.60 -2.48
C HIS A 80 -26.83 4.58 -3.06
N PHE A 81 -28.02 5.07 -3.40
CA PHE A 81 -28.99 4.34 -4.22
C PHE A 81 -29.40 5.24 -5.38
N ASN A 82 -29.34 4.71 -6.58
CA ASN A 82 -29.47 5.50 -7.79
C ASN A 82 -30.93 5.90 -8.02
N ALA A 83 -31.14 6.83 -8.93
CA ALA A 83 -32.46 7.17 -9.46
C ALA A 83 -32.37 7.51 -10.94
N SER A 84 -33.45 7.29 -11.68
CA SER A 84 -33.52 7.60 -13.11
C SER A 84 -34.76 8.40 -13.46
N LYS A 85 -34.64 9.31 -14.42
CA LYS A 85 -35.76 10.18 -14.84
C LYS A 85 -37.03 9.41 -15.22
N GLU A 86 -36.85 8.23 -15.82
CA GLU A 86 -37.94 7.38 -16.32
C GLU A 86 -38.32 6.26 -15.33
N HIS A 87 -37.70 6.20 -14.14
CA HIS A 87 -37.94 5.18 -13.11
C HIS A 87 -37.84 3.72 -13.60
N ARG A 88 -37.02 3.50 -14.65
CA ARG A 88 -36.87 2.20 -15.33
C ARG A 88 -35.45 1.67 -15.33
N ALA A 89 -34.46 2.48 -14.97
CA ALA A 89 -33.09 1.99 -14.85
C ALA A 89 -32.97 1.06 -13.65
N GLN A 90 -32.08 0.08 -13.77
CA GLN A 90 -31.92 -1.02 -12.82
C GLN A 90 -30.44 -1.36 -12.70
N GLY A 91 -30.07 -1.93 -11.56
CA GLY A 91 -28.77 -2.51 -11.30
C GLY A 91 -27.83 -1.66 -10.47
N THR A 92 -26.61 -2.18 -10.32
CA THR A 92 -25.56 -1.61 -9.49
C THR A 92 -24.44 -1.00 -10.33
N GLU A 93 -23.84 0.10 -9.85
CA GLU A 93 -22.61 0.67 -10.39
C GLU A 93 -21.71 1.23 -9.29
N VAL A 94 -20.41 1.32 -9.58
CA VAL A 94 -19.44 1.95 -8.68
C VAL A 94 -18.67 3.03 -9.43
N TYR A 95 -18.73 4.25 -8.92
CA TYR A 95 -18.00 5.39 -9.46
C TYR A 95 -16.61 5.50 -8.85
N THR A 96 -15.63 5.81 -9.69
CA THR A 96 -14.22 5.99 -9.32
C THR A 96 -13.62 7.15 -10.12
N TYR A 97 -12.52 7.74 -9.63
CA TYR A 97 -11.80 8.76 -10.38
C TYR A 97 -11.28 8.17 -11.71
N GLU A 98 -11.54 8.86 -12.82
CA GLU A 98 -11.26 8.45 -14.21
C GLU A 98 -11.85 7.09 -14.62
N GLY A 99 -12.84 6.58 -13.89
CA GLY A 99 -13.40 5.25 -14.15
C GLY A 99 -12.40 4.11 -13.90
N LYS A 100 -11.38 4.36 -13.09
CA LYS A 100 -10.33 3.38 -12.79
C LYS A 100 -10.91 2.14 -12.12
N LYS A 101 -10.76 0.99 -12.80
CA LYS A 101 -11.20 -0.34 -12.33
C LYS A 101 -10.32 -0.86 -11.18
N HIS A 102 -10.46 -0.26 -10.00
CA HIS A 102 -9.87 -0.79 -8.78
C HIS A 102 -10.46 -2.17 -8.47
N SER A 103 -9.64 -3.12 -8.00
CA SER A 103 -10.09 -4.49 -7.69
C SER A 103 -11.29 -4.49 -6.75
N VAL A 104 -11.28 -3.65 -5.71
CA VAL A 104 -12.39 -3.49 -4.76
C VAL A 104 -13.68 -2.98 -5.42
N ALA A 105 -13.60 -2.04 -6.38
CA ALA A 105 -14.77 -1.51 -7.07
C ALA A 105 -15.42 -2.57 -7.97
N THR A 106 -14.59 -3.28 -8.75
CA THR A 106 -15.04 -4.40 -9.59
C THR A 106 -15.62 -5.52 -8.74
N SER A 107 -14.96 -5.87 -7.62
CA SER A 107 -15.43 -6.91 -6.70
C SER A 107 -16.78 -6.58 -6.10
N ILE A 108 -17.01 -5.32 -5.69
CA ILE A 108 -18.32 -4.86 -5.17
C ILE A 108 -19.42 -5.04 -6.23
N CYS A 109 -19.19 -4.58 -7.47
CA CYS A 109 -20.16 -4.78 -8.57
C CYS A 109 -20.48 -6.26 -8.78
N THR A 110 -19.47 -7.13 -8.82
CA THR A 110 -19.66 -8.58 -9.00
C THR A 110 -20.37 -9.23 -7.81
N HIS A 111 -20.14 -8.76 -6.60
CA HIS A 111 -20.83 -9.28 -5.41
C HIS A 111 -22.31 -8.89 -5.39
N LEU A 112 -22.63 -7.65 -5.74
CA LEU A 112 -24.01 -7.19 -5.90
C LEU A 112 -24.71 -7.87 -7.09
N GLU A 113 -23.99 -8.16 -8.18
CA GLU A 113 -24.51 -8.94 -9.31
C GLU A 113 -24.94 -10.36 -8.90
N LYS A 114 -24.19 -11.03 -8.02
CA LYS A 114 -24.53 -12.37 -7.51
C LYS A 114 -25.85 -12.38 -6.73
N LEU A 115 -26.27 -11.22 -6.21
CA LEU A 115 -27.57 -11.05 -5.57
C LEU A 115 -28.72 -10.89 -6.58
N GLY A 116 -28.42 -10.71 -7.86
CA GLY A 116 -29.37 -10.61 -8.96
C GLY A 116 -29.50 -9.20 -9.57
N PHE A 117 -28.79 -8.20 -9.05
CA PHE A 117 -28.77 -6.87 -9.66
C PHE A 117 -28.07 -6.89 -11.01
N SER A 118 -28.55 -6.09 -11.97
CA SER A 118 -27.83 -5.90 -13.23
C SER A 118 -26.48 -5.23 -12.98
N ASN A 119 -25.38 -5.84 -13.40
CA ASN A 119 -24.05 -5.25 -13.22
C ASN A 119 -23.77 -4.19 -14.30
N ARG A 120 -23.77 -2.92 -13.91
CA ARG A 120 -23.47 -1.79 -14.82
C ARG A 120 -22.00 -1.41 -14.81
N GLY A 121 -21.20 -2.05 -13.93
CA GLY A 121 -19.76 -1.94 -13.84
C GLY A 121 -19.25 -0.65 -13.21
N VAL A 122 -17.94 -0.47 -13.29
CA VAL A 122 -17.25 0.72 -12.80
C VAL A 122 -17.43 1.88 -13.78
N LYS A 123 -17.78 3.06 -13.26
CA LYS A 123 -18.05 4.29 -14.03
C LYS A 123 -17.08 5.41 -13.65
N ASP A 124 -16.91 6.36 -14.57
CA ASP A 124 -16.16 7.58 -14.30
C ASP A 124 -16.95 8.52 -13.40
N GLY A 125 -16.43 8.73 -12.20
CA GLY A 125 -16.95 9.61 -11.16
C GLY A 125 -16.14 10.88 -10.97
N SER A 126 -15.26 11.25 -11.91
CA SER A 126 -14.38 12.43 -11.77
C SER A 126 -15.14 13.75 -11.58
N GLY A 127 -16.41 13.80 -12.02
CA GLY A 127 -17.31 14.93 -11.77
C GLY A 127 -17.92 14.97 -10.36
N LEU A 128 -17.93 13.85 -9.63
CA LEU A 128 -18.54 13.73 -8.31
C LEU A 128 -17.61 14.32 -7.25
N TYR A 129 -18.14 15.24 -6.44
CA TYR A 129 -17.35 16.02 -5.50
C TYR A 129 -16.55 15.14 -4.52
N VAL A 130 -17.21 14.14 -3.91
CA VAL A 130 -16.58 13.24 -2.92
C VAL A 130 -15.53 12.33 -3.54
N ILE A 131 -15.62 12.01 -4.84
CA ILE A 131 -14.59 11.26 -5.56
C ILE A 131 -13.40 12.16 -5.88
N ARG A 132 -13.67 13.36 -6.39
CA ARG A 132 -12.63 14.29 -6.87
C ARG A 132 -11.83 14.96 -5.75
N ARG A 133 -12.45 15.22 -4.60
CA ARG A 133 -11.87 16.05 -3.53
C ARG A 133 -11.33 15.26 -2.34
N THR A 134 -11.60 13.96 -2.27
CA THR A 134 -11.03 13.09 -1.24
C THR A 134 -9.58 12.71 -1.60
N LYS A 135 -8.66 12.83 -0.65
CA LYS A 135 -7.22 12.53 -0.84
C LYS A 135 -6.96 11.03 -0.98
N ALA A 136 -7.71 10.23 -0.24
CA ALA A 136 -7.64 8.77 -0.32
C ALA A 136 -8.27 8.24 -1.59
N LYS A 137 -8.00 6.98 -1.92
CA LYS A 137 -8.74 6.28 -2.99
C LYS A 137 -10.22 6.29 -2.66
N ALA A 138 -11.05 6.86 -3.53
CA ALA A 138 -12.48 7.07 -3.28
C ALA A 138 -13.35 6.23 -4.23
N LEU A 139 -14.38 5.60 -3.66
CA LEU A 139 -15.43 4.87 -4.35
C LEU A 139 -16.79 5.49 -3.98
N LEU A 140 -17.72 5.52 -4.92
CA LEU A 140 -19.13 5.79 -4.65
C LEU A 140 -19.94 4.64 -5.22
N ILE A 141 -20.65 3.92 -4.34
CA ILE A 141 -21.41 2.72 -4.67
C ILE A 141 -22.86 3.15 -4.86
N GLU A 142 -23.40 2.91 -6.05
CA GLU A 142 -24.83 2.89 -6.30
C GLU A 142 -25.31 1.44 -6.13
N VAL A 143 -25.93 1.14 -4.99
CA VAL A 143 -26.34 -0.22 -4.63
C VAL A 143 -27.34 -0.77 -5.65
N CYS A 144 -28.46 -0.07 -5.81
CA CYS A 144 -29.49 -0.31 -6.81
C CYS A 144 -30.28 0.99 -7.03
N PHE A 145 -31.29 0.98 -7.91
CA PHE A 145 -32.15 2.13 -8.15
C PHE A 145 -33.31 2.20 -7.14
N CYS A 146 -33.34 3.22 -6.27
CA CYS A 146 -34.37 3.40 -5.23
C CYS A 146 -35.77 3.70 -5.80
N ASP A 147 -35.85 4.09 -7.07
CA ASP A 147 -37.06 4.45 -7.78
C ASP A 147 -37.52 3.38 -8.78
N SER A 148 -36.87 2.21 -8.78
CA SER A 148 -37.22 1.07 -9.60
C SER A 148 -37.86 0.00 -8.73
N GLU A 149 -39.16 -0.25 -8.91
CA GLU A 149 -39.92 -1.28 -8.17
C GLU A 149 -39.22 -2.63 -8.20
N ARG A 150 -38.69 -3.03 -9.36
CA ARG A 150 -37.98 -4.30 -9.51
C ARG A 150 -36.69 -4.39 -8.68
N ASP A 151 -35.89 -3.32 -8.65
CA ASP A 151 -34.66 -3.30 -7.87
C ASP A 151 -34.96 -3.29 -6.36
N VAL A 152 -35.98 -2.53 -5.95
CA VAL A 152 -36.41 -2.45 -4.55
C VAL A 152 -37.05 -3.76 -4.09
N GLU A 153 -37.92 -4.38 -4.88
CA GLU A 153 -38.46 -5.71 -4.56
C GLU A 153 -37.37 -6.77 -4.43
N LEU A 154 -36.36 -6.72 -5.29
CA LEU A 154 -35.21 -7.62 -5.21
C LEU A 154 -34.40 -7.35 -3.94
N TYR A 155 -34.09 -6.09 -3.66
CA TYR A 155 -33.40 -5.63 -2.45
C TYR A 155 -34.11 -6.11 -1.17
N GLU A 156 -35.41 -5.89 -1.05
CA GLU A 156 -36.18 -6.34 0.12
C GLU A 156 -36.19 -7.88 0.23
N ARG A 157 -36.46 -8.58 -0.87
CA ARG A 157 -36.58 -10.06 -0.90
C ARG A 157 -35.30 -10.77 -0.46
N MET A 158 -34.13 -10.20 -0.74
CA MET A 158 -32.84 -10.80 -0.37
C MET A 158 -32.41 -10.51 1.06
N GLY A 159 -33.19 -9.77 1.85
CA GLY A 159 -32.81 -9.35 3.19
C GLY A 159 -32.18 -7.96 3.25
N ALA A 160 -32.50 -7.09 2.28
CA ALA A 160 -32.29 -5.65 2.32
C ALA A 160 -30.88 -5.21 2.76
N GLN A 161 -30.81 -4.31 3.74
CA GLN A 161 -29.56 -3.70 4.20
C GLN A 161 -28.55 -4.70 4.75
N GLU A 162 -28.98 -5.75 5.45
CA GLU A 162 -28.10 -6.74 6.05
C GLU A 162 -27.33 -7.50 4.97
N THR A 163 -28.05 -7.98 3.95
CA THR A 163 -27.44 -8.74 2.84
C THR A 163 -26.54 -7.86 1.98
N VAL A 164 -26.98 -6.64 1.64
CA VAL A 164 -26.15 -5.69 0.86
C VAL A 164 -24.87 -5.32 1.61
N ALA A 165 -24.99 -4.96 2.89
CA ALA A 165 -23.81 -4.61 3.69
C ALA A 165 -22.84 -5.80 3.81
N HIS A 166 -23.38 -7.02 3.98
CA HIS A 166 -22.57 -8.23 4.06
C HIS A 166 -21.78 -8.47 2.77
N VAL A 167 -22.42 -8.39 1.59
CA VAL A 167 -21.68 -8.65 0.34
C VAL A 167 -20.67 -7.55 0.00
N ILE A 168 -20.93 -6.30 0.37
CA ILE A 168 -19.94 -5.21 0.24
C ILE A 168 -18.74 -5.47 1.18
N TYR A 169 -19.01 -5.89 2.42
CA TYR A 169 -17.97 -6.27 3.37
C TYR A 169 -17.11 -7.43 2.83
N GLU A 170 -17.73 -8.48 2.30
CA GLU A 170 -17.01 -9.63 1.71
C GLU A 170 -16.13 -9.20 0.53
N ALA A 171 -16.66 -8.36 -0.37
CA ALA A 171 -15.89 -7.82 -1.49
C ALA A 171 -14.65 -7.03 -1.04
N ILE A 172 -14.77 -6.23 0.03
CA ILE A 172 -13.64 -5.50 0.62
C ILE A 172 -12.65 -6.49 1.24
N ARG A 173 -13.13 -7.43 2.06
CA ARG A 173 -12.32 -8.42 2.77
C ARG A 173 -11.48 -9.27 1.82
N GLU A 174 -12.07 -9.78 0.74
CA GLU A 174 -11.38 -10.59 -0.27
C GLU A 174 -10.22 -9.81 -0.90
N THR A 175 -10.47 -8.57 -1.33
CA THR A 175 -9.43 -7.76 -1.96
C THR A 175 -8.31 -7.36 -1.00
N MET A 176 -8.60 -7.23 0.29
CA MET A 176 -7.57 -7.06 1.33
C MET A 176 -6.70 -8.31 1.49
N LEU A 177 -7.31 -9.49 1.53
CA LEU A 177 -6.60 -10.77 1.63
C LEU A 177 -5.73 -11.04 0.40
N GLU A 178 -6.25 -10.79 -0.81
CA GLU A 178 -5.50 -10.92 -2.06
C GLU A 178 -4.29 -9.99 -2.10
N LYS A 179 -4.46 -8.73 -1.69
CA LYS A 179 -3.36 -7.77 -1.60
C LYS A 179 -2.29 -8.26 -0.61
N GLY A 180 -2.70 -8.74 0.56
CA GLY A 180 -1.79 -9.32 1.56
C GLY A 180 -1.00 -10.50 1.03
N LYS A 181 -1.68 -11.49 0.41
CA LYS A 181 -1.04 -12.66 -0.22
C LYS A 181 -0.06 -12.28 -1.31
N LYS A 182 -0.43 -11.32 -2.17
CA LYS A 182 0.44 -10.83 -3.24
C LYS A 182 1.71 -10.19 -2.68
N THR A 183 1.57 -9.32 -1.68
CA THR A 183 2.72 -8.68 -1.02
C THR A 183 3.62 -9.72 -0.37
N GLU A 184 3.08 -10.76 0.28
CA GLU A 184 3.89 -11.81 0.88
C GLU A 184 4.66 -12.61 -0.19
N CYS A 185 3.99 -13.00 -1.28
CA CYS A 185 4.61 -13.70 -2.41
C CYS A 185 5.74 -12.86 -3.08
N GLU A 186 5.54 -11.54 -3.21
CA GLU A 186 6.56 -10.62 -3.72
C GLU A 186 7.79 -10.56 -2.80
N LYS A 187 7.59 -10.53 -1.48
CA LYS A 187 8.67 -10.56 -0.48
C LYS A 187 9.42 -11.88 -0.48
N GLU A 188 8.72 -13.01 -0.50
CA GLU A 188 9.31 -14.34 -0.61
C GLU A 188 10.16 -14.48 -1.88
N ARG A 189 9.64 -14.00 -3.01
CA ARG A 189 10.38 -13.98 -4.27
C ARG A 189 11.65 -13.13 -4.18
N PHE A 190 11.56 -11.93 -3.59
CA PHE A 190 12.71 -11.06 -3.39
C PHE A 190 13.80 -11.76 -2.55
N MET A 191 13.42 -12.30 -1.38
CA MET A 191 14.34 -13.02 -0.50
C MET A 191 14.98 -14.23 -1.19
N LYS A 192 14.20 -14.99 -1.97
CA LYS A 192 14.72 -16.15 -2.70
C LYS A 192 15.75 -15.74 -3.78
N LEU A 193 15.48 -14.66 -4.52
CA LEU A 193 16.37 -14.18 -5.57
C LEU A 193 17.70 -13.66 -5.00
N VAL A 194 17.64 -12.77 -4.00
CA VAL A 194 18.83 -12.22 -3.35
C VAL A 194 19.57 -13.30 -2.56
N GLY A 195 18.83 -14.13 -1.82
CA GLY A 195 19.40 -15.19 -1.00
C GLY A 195 20.15 -16.25 -1.79
N LYS A 196 19.68 -16.59 -3.00
CA LYS A 196 20.40 -17.53 -3.88
C LYS A 196 21.84 -17.05 -4.12
N THR A 197 22.02 -15.83 -4.61
CA THR A 197 23.36 -15.26 -4.88
C THR A 197 24.16 -15.09 -3.59
N ALA A 198 23.53 -14.64 -2.51
CA ALA A 198 24.21 -14.46 -1.23
C ALA A 198 24.76 -15.79 -0.67
N CYS A 199 24.00 -16.88 -0.76
CA CYS A 199 24.43 -18.22 -0.33
C CYS A 199 25.53 -18.79 -1.23
N GLU A 200 25.45 -18.58 -2.56
CA GLU A 200 26.52 -18.95 -3.50
C GLU A 200 27.82 -18.22 -3.15
N ASP A 201 27.74 -16.90 -3.00
CA ASP A 201 28.87 -16.06 -2.67
C ASP A 201 29.53 -16.39 -1.32
N TRP A 202 28.71 -16.68 -0.30
CA TRP A 202 29.18 -17.07 1.03
C TRP A 202 29.93 -18.41 1.02
N ARG A 203 29.50 -19.37 0.18
CA ARG A 203 30.18 -20.66 0.03
C ARG A 203 31.52 -20.52 -0.68
N GLU A 204 31.60 -19.63 -1.67
CA GLU A 204 32.79 -19.47 -2.51
C GLU A 204 33.83 -18.51 -1.91
N ARG A 205 33.38 -17.34 -1.44
CA ARG A 205 34.26 -16.25 -0.99
C ARG A 205 34.23 -15.98 0.50
N ARG A 206 33.22 -16.49 1.22
CA ARG A 206 33.06 -16.37 2.68
C ARG A 206 33.16 -14.92 3.19
N ILE A 207 32.51 -13.98 2.50
CA ILE A 207 32.62 -12.54 2.82
C ILE A 207 31.56 -12.10 3.82
N VAL A 208 30.30 -11.94 3.39
CA VAL A 208 29.20 -11.49 4.25
C VAL A 208 28.18 -12.61 4.39
N LEU A 209 27.72 -12.84 5.62
CA LEU A 209 26.75 -13.87 5.94
C LEU A 209 25.43 -13.63 5.16
N PRO A 210 24.80 -14.66 4.54
CA PRO A 210 23.65 -14.48 3.66
C PRO A 210 22.46 -13.74 4.29
N SER A 211 22.14 -14.04 5.55
CA SER A 211 21.08 -13.36 6.31
C SER A 211 21.29 -11.84 6.37
N VAL A 212 22.55 -11.40 6.57
CA VAL A 212 22.94 -9.99 6.62
C VAL A 212 22.83 -9.35 5.24
N VAL A 213 23.29 -10.03 4.17
CA VAL A 213 23.17 -9.53 2.80
C VAL A 213 21.70 -9.31 2.41
N ILE A 214 20.83 -10.29 2.71
CA ILE A 214 19.40 -10.18 2.42
C ILE A 214 18.76 -9.04 3.23
N ALA A 215 19.10 -8.90 4.51
CA ALA A 215 18.59 -7.82 5.36
C ALA A 215 19.00 -6.43 4.86
N GLN A 216 20.27 -6.25 4.49
CA GLN A 216 20.75 -5.00 3.87
C GLN A 216 20.02 -4.75 2.55
N ALA A 217 19.90 -5.75 1.68
CA ALA A 217 19.17 -5.60 0.43
C ALA A 217 17.71 -5.18 0.67
N ILE A 218 17.01 -5.78 1.63
CA ILE A 218 15.62 -5.40 1.98
C ILE A 218 15.57 -3.92 2.42
N LYS A 219 16.44 -3.53 3.36
CA LYS A 219 16.46 -2.19 3.97
C LYS A 219 16.81 -1.11 2.95
N GLU A 220 17.89 -1.31 2.19
CA GLU A 220 18.44 -0.31 1.26
C GLU A 220 17.59 -0.17 -0.03
N SER A 221 16.93 -1.25 -0.46
CA SER A 221 16.15 -1.26 -1.70
C SER A 221 14.63 -1.17 -1.51
N ALA A 222 14.15 -1.14 -0.27
CA ALA A 222 12.74 -1.31 0.04
C ALA A 222 12.13 -2.54 -0.68
N TRP A 223 12.70 -3.72 -0.46
CA TRP A 223 12.28 -4.96 -1.14
C TRP A 223 12.39 -4.91 -2.67
N GLY A 224 13.40 -4.22 -3.18
CA GLY A 224 13.65 -4.04 -4.62
C GLY A 224 12.72 -3.02 -5.28
N THR A 225 11.96 -2.25 -4.50
CA THR A 225 10.99 -1.27 -5.03
C THR A 225 11.51 0.15 -5.14
N SER A 226 12.68 0.45 -4.55
CA SER A 226 13.32 1.75 -4.65
C SER A 226 13.66 2.10 -6.10
N GLU A 227 13.82 3.40 -6.38
CA GLU A 227 14.20 3.86 -7.72
C GLU A 227 15.51 3.24 -8.19
N LEU A 228 16.53 3.17 -7.34
CA LEU A 228 17.84 2.58 -7.68
C LEU A 228 17.70 1.08 -7.99
N ALA A 229 16.92 0.35 -7.20
CA ALA A 229 16.71 -1.07 -7.43
C ALA A 229 15.95 -1.34 -8.74
N ARG A 230 14.97 -0.50 -9.10
CA ARG A 230 14.14 -0.68 -10.30
C ARG A 230 14.81 -0.19 -11.59
N LYS A 231 15.53 0.95 -11.54
CA LYS A 231 16.10 1.59 -12.73
C LYS A 231 17.59 1.29 -12.94
N ALA A 232 18.30 0.91 -11.88
CA ALA A 232 19.73 0.70 -11.89
C ALA A 232 20.14 -0.68 -11.36
N ASN A 233 19.19 -1.54 -10.97
CA ASN A 233 19.43 -2.82 -10.29
C ASN A 233 20.33 -2.71 -9.04
N ALA A 234 20.44 -1.52 -8.45
CA ALA A 234 21.33 -1.26 -7.33
C ALA A 234 20.58 -1.45 -6.00
N LEU A 235 20.79 -2.59 -5.36
CA LEU A 235 20.09 -2.96 -4.13
C LEU A 235 20.64 -2.28 -2.89
N PHE A 236 21.93 -1.92 -2.86
CA PHE A 236 22.65 -1.50 -1.64
C PHE A 236 23.03 -0.02 -1.62
N GLY A 237 22.61 0.77 -2.62
CA GLY A 237 22.91 2.21 -2.64
C GLY A 237 24.41 2.55 -2.62
N ILE A 238 25.26 1.81 -3.32
CA ILE A 238 26.70 2.09 -3.32
C ILE A 238 26.98 3.27 -4.26
N LYS A 239 27.55 4.36 -3.72
CA LYS A 239 28.01 5.50 -4.52
C LYS A 239 29.26 5.14 -5.34
N LYS A 240 29.39 5.76 -6.50
CA LYS A 240 30.60 5.63 -7.33
C LYS A 240 31.81 6.20 -6.58
N ASN A 241 32.88 5.42 -6.51
CA ASN A 241 34.07 5.72 -5.71
C ASN A 241 35.35 5.18 -6.38
N GLY A 242 35.53 5.47 -7.68
CA GLY A 242 36.62 4.91 -8.50
C GLY A 242 36.24 3.63 -9.24
N TRP A 243 35.03 3.12 -8.99
CA TRP A 243 34.47 1.97 -9.71
C TRP A 243 34.19 2.31 -11.18
N GLY A 244 34.65 1.42 -12.08
CA GLY A 244 34.61 1.63 -13.54
C GLY A 244 33.34 1.13 -14.24
N GLY A 245 32.39 0.57 -13.50
CA GLY A 245 31.13 0.07 -14.06
C GLY A 245 30.12 1.16 -14.40
N ARG A 246 28.93 0.71 -14.84
CA ARG A 246 27.84 1.57 -15.32
C ARG A 246 27.24 2.38 -14.19
N ILE A 247 26.87 3.65 -14.43
CA ILE A 247 26.38 4.54 -13.37
C ILE A 247 24.92 4.89 -13.54
N TYR A 248 24.26 5.24 -12.43
CA TYR A 248 22.97 5.92 -12.41
C TYR A 248 23.10 7.21 -11.61
N VAL A 249 22.55 8.32 -12.13
CA VAL A 249 22.65 9.63 -11.50
C VAL A 249 21.32 9.98 -10.87
N LYS A 250 21.34 10.25 -9.56
CA LYS A 250 20.21 10.83 -8.81
C LYS A 250 20.72 11.52 -7.57
N ASP A 251 19.91 12.41 -7.01
CA ASP A 251 20.27 13.10 -5.79
C ASP A 251 20.34 12.14 -4.60
N ALA A 252 21.26 12.41 -3.68
CA ALA A 252 21.39 11.69 -2.42
C ALA A 252 20.82 12.53 -1.28
N LEU A 253 19.95 11.95 -0.46
CA LEU A 253 19.51 12.57 0.78
C LEU A 253 20.43 12.09 1.91
N GLU A 254 21.18 13.00 2.52
CA GLU A 254 22.15 12.74 3.57
C GLU A 254 21.66 13.31 4.90
N GLN A 255 22.10 12.72 6.01
CA GLN A 255 21.74 13.16 7.36
C GLN A 255 22.95 13.80 8.06
N ASN A 256 22.74 14.99 8.60
CA ASN A 256 23.69 15.70 9.45
C ASN A 256 23.73 15.08 10.86
N VAL A 257 24.76 15.40 11.63
CA VAL A 257 24.93 14.93 13.02
C VAL A 257 23.78 15.36 13.93
N ASP A 258 23.16 16.51 13.64
CA ASP A 258 21.99 17.04 14.35
C ASP A 258 20.66 16.37 13.96
N GLY A 259 20.70 15.41 13.02
CA GLY A 259 19.54 14.68 12.52
C GLY A 259 18.80 15.34 11.35
N SER A 260 19.16 16.57 10.97
CA SER A 260 18.61 17.25 9.79
C SER A 260 19.09 16.62 8.49
N TYR A 261 18.34 16.80 7.40
CA TYR A 261 18.69 16.24 6.09
C TYR A 261 19.14 17.31 5.10
N TYR A 262 20.09 16.96 4.24
CA TYR A 262 20.51 17.78 3.11
C TYR A 262 20.60 16.94 1.83
N THR A 263 20.48 17.58 0.68
CA THR A 263 20.54 16.92 -0.63
C THR A 263 21.89 17.15 -1.29
N VAL A 264 22.52 16.08 -1.76
CA VAL A 264 23.68 16.11 -2.64
C VAL A 264 23.22 15.82 -4.06
N GLU A 265 23.07 16.87 -4.84
CA GLU A 265 22.60 16.78 -6.22
C GLU A 265 23.55 15.99 -7.11
N GLN A 266 23.00 15.35 -8.16
CA GLN A 266 23.78 14.66 -9.20
C GLN A 266 24.73 13.59 -8.64
N THR A 267 24.38 12.96 -7.52
CA THR A 267 25.19 11.89 -6.95
C THR A 267 25.24 10.71 -7.92
N GLN A 268 26.46 10.22 -8.18
CA GLN A 268 26.70 9.07 -9.04
C GLN A 268 26.63 7.79 -8.21
N TRP A 269 25.73 6.88 -8.56
CA TRP A 269 25.54 5.58 -7.94
C TRP A 269 26.05 4.48 -8.88
N ARG A 270 26.57 3.39 -8.30
CA ARG A 270 26.85 2.17 -9.07
C ARG A 270 25.53 1.60 -9.62
N ALA A 271 25.55 1.08 -10.83
CA ALA A 271 24.39 0.50 -11.51
C ALA A 271 24.80 -0.80 -12.21
N TYR A 272 23.89 -1.77 -12.21
CA TYR A 272 24.19 -3.17 -12.54
C TYR A 272 23.22 -3.72 -13.56
N ASP A 273 23.63 -4.71 -14.33
CA ASP A 273 22.75 -5.34 -15.32
C ASP A 273 21.76 -6.31 -14.65
N SER A 274 22.07 -6.75 -13.43
CA SER A 274 21.22 -7.61 -12.60
C SER A 274 21.35 -7.34 -11.10
N TRP A 275 20.38 -7.81 -10.31
CA TRP A 275 20.51 -7.81 -8.84
C TRP A 275 21.62 -8.74 -8.35
N GLU A 276 21.94 -9.81 -9.10
CA GLU A 276 23.05 -10.71 -8.80
C GLU A 276 24.38 -9.96 -8.81
N GLU A 277 24.65 -9.17 -9.86
CA GLU A 277 25.82 -8.29 -9.92
C GLU A 277 25.86 -7.29 -8.76
N SER A 278 24.70 -6.73 -8.38
CA SER A 278 24.63 -5.83 -7.23
C SER A 278 25.01 -6.51 -5.92
N VAL A 279 24.63 -7.77 -5.71
CA VAL A 279 25.00 -8.56 -4.52
C VAL A 279 26.49 -8.88 -4.52
N LEU A 280 27.02 -9.33 -5.67
CA LEU A 280 28.43 -9.66 -5.78
C LEU A 280 29.33 -8.44 -5.57
N ASP A 281 28.99 -7.30 -6.20
CA ASP A 281 29.72 -6.04 -6.05
C ASP A 281 29.60 -5.45 -4.65
N HIS A 282 28.47 -5.64 -3.97
CA HIS A 282 28.33 -5.29 -2.55
C HIS A 282 29.33 -6.05 -1.68
N ASN A 283 29.40 -7.37 -1.83
CA ASN A 283 30.33 -8.18 -1.05
C ASN A 283 31.79 -7.88 -1.42
N THR A 284 32.09 -7.63 -2.70
CA THR A 284 33.41 -7.14 -3.13
C THR A 284 33.75 -5.78 -2.50
N TYR A 285 32.79 -4.85 -2.46
CA TYR A 285 32.97 -3.57 -1.78
C TYR A 285 33.30 -3.75 -0.30
N ILE A 286 32.61 -4.66 0.42
CA ILE A 286 32.93 -4.99 1.81
C ILE A 286 34.34 -5.57 1.94
N ALA A 287 34.73 -6.50 1.07
CA ALA A 287 36.02 -7.18 1.12
C ALA A 287 37.21 -6.27 0.78
N GLU A 288 37.03 -5.28 -0.10
CA GLU A 288 38.14 -4.50 -0.67
C GLU A 288 38.20 -3.05 -0.15
N ARG A 289 37.14 -2.54 0.48
CA ARG A 289 37.12 -1.14 0.92
C ARG A 289 38.21 -0.91 1.96
N SER A 290 39.19 -0.09 1.60
CA SER A 290 40.27 0.33 2.49
C SER A 290 40.11 1.78 2.96
N THR A 291 40.62 2.06 4.16
CA THR A 291 40.71 3.41 4.75
C THR A 291 42.03 4.13 4.47
N ASP A 292 43.05 3.43 3.96
CA ASP A 292 44.43 3.93 3.90
C ASP A 292 45.21 3.44 2.66
N GLY A 293 44.50 3.25 1.53
CA GLY A 293 45.13 2.89 0.26
C GLY A 293 45.51 1.41 0.13
N GLY A 294 44.80 0.53 0.85
CA GLY A 294 44.88 -0.92 0.71
C GLY A 294 45.55 -1.65 1.87
N ARG A 295 46.02 -0.95 2.92
CA ARG A 295 46.74 -1.58 4.05
C ARG A 295 45.80 -2.10 5.13
N THR A 296 44.72 -1.35 5.38
CA THR A 296 43.69 -1.65 6.36
C THR A 296 42.35 -1.77 5.65
N LEU A 297 41.72 -2.94 5.76
CA LEU A 297 40.36 -3.17 5.28
C LEU A 297 39.36 -2.59 6.29
N ARG A 298 38.49 -1.70 5.81
CA ARG A 298 37.48 -1.00 6.62
C ARG A 298 36.56 -1.97 7.33
N TYR A 299 36.14 -3.04 6.65
CA TYR A 299 35.16 -3.99 7.13
C TYR A 299 35.77 -5.34 7.51
N ALA A 300 37.07 -5.38 7.86
CA ALA A 300 37.76 -6.62 8.22
C ALA A 300 36.98 -7.52 9.22
N PRO A 301 36.34 -6.99 10.28
CA PRO A 301 35.59 -7.82 11.24
C PRO A 301 34.32 -8.45 10.67
N VAL A 302 33.77 -7.91 9.57
CA VAL A 302 32.57 -8.44 8.91
C VAL A 302 32.92 -9.67 8.06
N ILE A 303 34.11 -9.67 7.47
CA ILE A 303 34.55 -10.70 6.51
C ILE A 303 34.64 -12.05 7.22
N GLY A 304 33.82 -13.01 6.79
CA GLY A 304 33.78 -14.37 7.33
C GLY A 304 33.10 -14.50 8.69
N CYS A 305 32.51 -13.42 9.23
CA CYS A 305 31.77 -13.46 10.48
C CYS A 305 30.55 -14.39 10.36
N THR A 306 30.47 -15.41 11.22
CA THR A 306 29.39 -16.41 11.22
C THR A 306 28.24 -16.06 12.16
N ASP A 307 28.34 -14.94 12.86
CA ASP A 307 27.30 -14.43 13.76
C ASP A 307 26.70 -13.16 13.13
N TYR A 308 25.41 -13.21 12.79
CA TYR A 308 24.71 -12.12 12.14
C TYR A 308 24.57 -10.87 13.02
N THR A 309 24.49 -11.05 14.35
CA THR A 309 24.41 -9.94 15.31
C THR A 309 25.74 -9.20 15.36
N LEU A 310 26.85 -9.95 15.43
CA LEU A 310 28.20 -9.36 15.36
C LEU A 310 28.44 -8.71 14.00
N ALA A 311 28.10 -9.37 12.90
CA ALA A 311 28.27 -8.81 11.55
C ALA A 311 27.50 -7.49 11.37
N ALA A 312 26.25 -7.41 11.84
CA ALA A 312 25.46 -6.18 11.78
C ALA A 312 26.06 -5.05 12.63
N ARG A 313 26.54 -5.36 13.84
CA ARG A 313 27.22 -4.39 14.72
C ARG A 313 28.53 -3.90 14.11
N TYR A 314 29.35 -4.81 13.58
CA TYR A 314 30.58 -4.45 12.88
C TYR A 314 30.32 -3.56 11.67
N LEU A 315 29.26 -3.81 10.88
CA LEU A 315 28.88 -2.91 9.78
C LEU A 315 28.60 -1.49 10.27
N GLN A 316 27.88 -1.33 11.40
CA GLN A 316 27.62 -0.02 11.99
C GLN A 316 28.88 0.62 12.56
N GLU A 317 29.68 -0.10 13.34
CA GLU A 317 30.95 0.38 13.92
C GLU A 317 31.96 0.80 12.84
N CYS A 318 32.01 0.07 11.73
CA CYS A 318 32.84 0.40 10.58
C CYS A 318 32.27 1.59 9.78
N GLY A 319 31.07 2.07 10.09
CA GLY A 319 30.42 3.23 9.48
C GLY A 319 29.83 2.95 8.10
N TYR A 320 29.24 1.76 7.90
CA TYR A 320 28.51 1.45 6.66
C TYR A 320 27.34 2.42 6.44
N ALA A 321 26.60 2.76 7.49
CA ALA A 321 25.48 3.70 7.47
C ALA A 321 25.63 4.77 8.55
N THR A 322 25.10 5.98 8.29
CA THR A 322 25.08 7.10 9.23
C THR A 322 23.93 7.02 10.25
N ALA A 323 22.95 6.15 10.03
CA ALA A 323 21.79 5.99 10.90
C ALA A 323 22.16 5.37 12.27
N GLN A 324 21.77 6.02 13.37
CA GLN A 324 22.12 5.65 14.76
C GLN A 324 21.53 4.34 15.30
N GLY A 325 20.82 3.56 14.48
CA GLY A 325 20.23 2.26 14.85
C GLY A 325 20.29 1.25 13.70
N TYR A 326 21.28 1.38 12.83
CA TYR A 326 21.39 0.54 11.63
C TYR A 326 21.47 -0.95 11.97
N ALA A 327 22.37 -1.33 12.87
CA ALA A 327 22.58 -2.70 13.28
C ALA A 327 21.32 -3.32 13.89
N GLU A 328 20.70 -2.62 14.85
CA GLU A 328 19.50 -3.14 15.52
C GLU A 328 18.31 -3.26 14.57
N SER A 329 18.20 -2.36 13.58
CA SER A 329 17.21 -2.50 12.53
C SER A 329 17.48 -3.72 11.64
N LEU A 330 18.74 -3.97 11.24
CA LEU A 330 19.08 -5.20 10.50
C LEU A 330 18.71 -6.46 11.28
N ILE A 331 19.05 -6.51 12.57
CA ILE A 331 18.81 -7.65 13.45
C ILE A 331 17.31 -7.87 13.63
N HIS A 332 16.58 -6.89 14.19
CA HIS A 332 15.22 -7.08 14.65
C HIS A 332 14.16 -6.86 13.57
N ASP A 333 14.31 -5.83 12.74
CA ASP A 333 13.28 -5.48 11.75
C ASP A 333 13.33 -6.39 10.51
N TYR A 334 14.45 -7.08 10.28
CA TYR A 334 14.66 -7.87 9.07
C TYR A 334 15.11 -9.31 9.34
N ILE A 335 16.26 -9.54 9.99
CA ILE A 335 16.83 -10.89 10.13
C ILE A 335 15.92 -11.78 10.98
N GLU A 336 15.58 -11.34 12.19
CA GLU A 336 14.71 -12.10 13.10
C GLU A 336 13.27 -12.13 12.58
N LYS A 337 12.72 -10.98 12.19
CA LYS A 337 11.33 -10.85 11.72
C LYS A 337 10.99 -11.73 10.51
N TYR A 338 11.93 -11.90 9.58
CA TYR A 338 11.73 -12.72 8.38
C TYR A 338 12.48 -14.06 8.42
N GLU A 339 13.03 -14.41 9.59
CA GLU A 339 13.76 -15.65 9.84
C GLU A 339 14.86 -15.90 8.80
N LEU A 340 15.65 -14.87 8.48
CA LEU A 340 16.64 -14.92 7.40
C LEU A 340 17.82 -15.86 7.70
N MET A 341 17.99 -16.26 8.97
CA MET A 341 19.00 -17.24 9.39
C MET A 341 18.88 -18.60 8.69
N LYS A 342 17.72 -18.90 8.09
CA LYS A 342 17.55 -20.09 7.25
C LYS A 342 18.47 -20.11 6.01
N PHE A 343 18.98 -18.95 5.57
CA PHE A 343 19.89 -18.82 4.44
C PHE A 343 21.38 -19.01 4.82
N ASP A 344 21.70 -19.09 6.11
CA ASP A 344 23.08 -19.20 6.59
C ASP A 344 23.59 -20.64 6.68
N ARG A 345 22.70 -21.60 6.38
CA ARG A 345 22.91 -23.05 6.54
C ARG A 345 23.68 -23.69 5.40
#